data_AF-A0A7R9LRD0-F1
#
_entry.id   AF-A0A7R9LRD0-F1
#
_cell.length_a   1.000
_cell.length_b   1.000
_cell.length_c   1.000
_cell.angle_alpha   90.00
_cell.angle_beta   90.00
_cell.angle_gamma   90.00
#
_symmetry.space_group_name_H-M   'P 1'
#
loop_
_entity.id
_entity.type
_entity.pdbx_description
1 polymer ?
#
loop_
_entity_poly.entity_id
_entity_poly.type
_entity_poly.pdbx_seq_one_letter_code
_entity_poly.pdbx_strand_id
1 'polypeptide(L)'
;MSSGNDLTPDHSIGIVNKLAVTSILQRFNEVVIKYVEDERLCPCPLPRHRMAEISFVLKALATLIVSLKKAPVGSVEPHVWDLLIRLYPPIVDCTTSNSIQVNRSLREVLHQYSDLLSAPQTTSQKALNNGC
;
A
#
# COMPACT_ATOMS: atom_id res chain seq x y z
N MET A 1 13.96 29.85 -36.79
CA MET A 1 12.80 30.01 -35.88
C MET A 1 12.92 28.91 -34.84
N SER A 2 13.39 29.26 -33.64
CA SER A 2 13.61 28.30 -32.55
C SER A 2 12.28 27.93 -31.91
N SER A 3 11.90 26.65 -31.99
CA SER A 3 10.84 26.10 -31.15
C SER A 3 11.41 25.87 -29.75
N GLY A 4 11.06 26.73 -28.81
CA GLY A 4 11.32 26.51 -27.39
C GLY A 4 10.39 25.42 -26.85
N ASN A 5 10.98 24.34 -26.34
CA ASN A 5 10.26 23.36 -25.53
C ASN A 5 9.97 24.00 -24.17
N ASP A 6 8.75 24.50 -23.99
CA ASP A 6 8.24 24.91 -22.68
C ASP A 6 7.82 23.66 -21.90
N LEU A 7 8.76 23.11 -21.12
CA LEU A 7 8.48 22.09 -20.12
C LEU A 7 7.82 22.78 -18.93
N THR A 8 6.49 22.73 -18.87
CA THR A 8 5.74 23.25 -17.73
C THR A 8 6.15 22.50 -16.45
N PRO A 9 6.48 23.21 -15.35
CA PRO A 9 7.02 22.61 -14.12
C PRO A 9 6.04 21.64 -13.43
N ASP A 10 4.74 21.74 -13.74
CA ASP A 10 3.68 20.91 -13.17
C ASP A 10 3.80 19.42 -13.60
N HIS A 11 4.20 19.16 -14.84
CA HIS A 11 4.38 17.79 -15.34
C HIS A 11 5.60 17.11 -14.69
N SER A 12 6.66 17.86 -14.42
CA SER A 12 7.86 17.34 -13.75
C SER A 12 7.58 16.99 -12.29
N ILE A 13 6.81 17.83 -11.58
CA ILE A 13 6.38 17.57 -10.19
C ILE A 13 5.51 16.29 -10.13
N GLY A 14 4.60 16.11 -11.09
CA GLY A 14 3.79 14.89 -11.20
C GLY A 14 4.63 13.61 -11.38
N ILE A 15 5.65 13.65 -12.25
CA ILE A 15 6.58 12.53 -12.44
C ILE A 15 7.39 12.25 -11.18
N VAL A 16 7.92 13.30 -10.53
CA VAL A 16 8.71 13.14 -9.30
C VAL A 16 7.85 12.56 -8.18
N ASN A 17 6.61 13.01 -8.02
CA ASN A 17 5.68 12.46 -7.04
C ASN A 17 5.36 10.99 -7.32
N LYS A 18 5.13 10.62 -8.59
CA LYS A 18 4.95 9.23 -9.01
C LYS A 18 6.15 8.35 -8.65
N LEU A 19 7.38 8.79 -8.98
CA LEU A 19 8.59 8.06 -8.66
C LEU A 19 8.81 7.95 -7.14
N ALA A 20 8.46 8.99 -6.38
CA ALA A 20 8.51 8.97 -4.93
C ALA A 20 7.54 7.93 -4.34
N VAL A 21 6.27 7.92 -4.75
CA VAL A 21 5.28 6.94 -4.26
C VAL A 21 5.70 5.51 -4.64
N THR A 22 6.17 5.32 -5.87
CA THR A 22 6.65 4.00 -6.35
C THR A 22 7.82 3.51 -5.52
N SER A 23 8.84 4.35 -5.28
CA SER A 23 10.02 3.98 -4.51
C SER A 23 9.68 3.71 -3.03
N ILE A 24 8.75 4.46 -2.44
CA ILE A 24 8.23 4.19 -1.08
C ILE A 24 7.57 2.82 -1.01
N LEU A 25 6.70 2.49 -1.97
CA LEU A 25 6.01 1.19 -1.99
C LEU A 25 6.98 0.03 -2.19
N GLN A 26 7.96 0.18 -3.09
CA GLN A 26 9.02 -0.81 -3.29
C GLN A 26 9.81 -1.02 -2.00
N ARG A 27 10.17 0.08 -1.31
CA ARG A 27 10.90 0.00 -0.05
C ARG A 27 10.10 -0.72 1.04
N PHE A 28 8.80 -0.44 1.13
CA PHE A 28 7.92 -1.15 2.07
C PHE A 28 7.86 -2.64 1.74
N ASN A 29 7.77 -3.00 0.46
CA ASN A 29 7.75 -4.40 0.03
C ASN A 29 9.02 -5.15 0.43
N GLU A 30 10.19 -4.57 0.19
CA GLU A 30 11.47 -5.15 0.62
C GLU A 30 11.51 -5.42 2.12
N VAL A 31 11.05 -4.46 2.93
CA VAL A 31 11.06 -4.60 4.39
C VAL A 31 10.11 -5.69 4.85
N VAL A 32 8.90 -5.76 4.29
CA VAL A 32 7.90 -6.79 4.64
C VAL A 32 8.40 -8.18 4.23
N ILE A 33 8.87 -8.37 3.00
CA ILE A 33 9.39 -9.66 2.54
C ILE A 33 10.55 -10.12 3.42
N LYS A 34 11.52 -9.24 3.66
CA LYS A 34 12.69 -9.57 4.49
C LYS A 34 12.28 -9.92 5.92
N TYR A 35 11.28 -9.25 6.48
CA TYR A 35 10.75 -9.60 7.80
C TYR A 35 10.17 -11.02 7.83
N VAL A 36 9.35 -11.39 6.84
CA VAL A 36 8.75 -12.73 6.74
C VAL A 36 9.82 -13.80 6.57
N GLU A 37 10.82 -13.55 5.72
CA GLU A 37 11.95 -14.44 5.53
C GLU A 37 12.77 -14.61 6.81
N ASP A 38 13.07 -13.51 7.50
CA ASP A 38 13.84 -13.51 8.75
C ASP A 38 13.09 -14.28 9.85
N GLU A 39 11.77 -14.11 10.01
CA GLU A 39 10.99 -14.89 10.99
C GLU A 39 10.96 -16.39 10.65
N ARG A 40 10.92 -16.74 9.37
CA ARG A 40 10.92 -18.15 8.94
C ARG A 40 12.25 -18.84 9.18
N LEU A 41 13.36 -18.11 9.04
CA LEU A 41 14.71 -18.65 9.15
C LEU A 41 15.28 -18.57 10.57
N CYS A 42 14.77 -17.66 11.41
CA CYS A 42 15.31 -17.44 12.75
C CYS A 42 14.54 -18.25 13.81
N PRO A 43 15.19 -19.16 14.55
CA PRO A 43 14.53 -19.95 15.61
C PRO A 43 14.28 -19.15 16.89
N CYS A 44 14.72 -17.89 16.97
CA CYS A 44 14.57 -17.02 18.13
C CYS A 44 13.91 -15.68 17.74
N PRO A 45 13.37 -14.92 18.71
CA PRO A 45 12.70 -13.65 18.42
C PRO A 45 13.65 -12.68 17.73
N LEU A 46 13.19 -12.09 16.63
CA LEU A 46 13.96 -11.09 15.90
C LEU A 46 14.28 -9.85 16.77
N PRO A 47 15.38 -9.12 16.48
CA PRO A 47 15.77 -7.94 17.24
C PRO A 47 14.67 -6.87 17.29
N ARG A 48 14.53 -6.18 18.43
CA ARG A 48 13.49 -5.15 18.66
C ARG A 48 13.46 -4.06 17.58
N HIS A 49 14.62 -3.65 17.05
CA HIS A 49 14.68 -2.64 16.00
C HIS A 49 14.01 -3.11 14.70
N ARG A 50 14.14 -4.40 14.35
CA ARG A 50 13.45 -5.01 13.20
C ARG A 50 11.94 -5.03 13.42
N MET A 51 11.51 -5.34 14.65
CA MET A 51 10.08 -5.32 15.01
C MET A 51 9.49 -3.91 14.94
N ALA A 52 10.26 -2.90 15.35
CA ALA A 52 9.87 -1.51 15.24
C ALA A 52 9.82 -1.05 13.78
N GLU A 53 10.79 -1.44 12.96
CA GLU A 53 10.85 -1.13 11.53
C GLU A 53 9.63 -1.66 10.79
N ILE A 54 9.30 -2.96 10.94
CA ILE A 54 8.11 -3.54 10.29
C ILE A 54 6.82 -2.89 10.81
N SER A 55 6.72 -2.62 12.11
CA SER A 55 5.54 -1.94 12.68
C SER A 55 5.37 -0.53 12.11
N PHE A 56 6.47 0.19 11.91
CA PHE A 56 6.45 1.52 11.29
C PHE A 56 6.02 1.43 9.83
N VAL A 57 6.60 0.50 9.07
CA VAL A 57 6.25 0.28 7.66
C VAL A 57 4.77 -0.07 7.49
N LEU A 58 4.22 -0.98 8.30
CA LEU A 58 2.81 -1.37 8.22
C LEU A 58 1.87 -0.19 8.52
N LYS A 59 2.18 0.64 9.51
CA LYS A 59 1.41 1.86 9.82
C LYS A 59 1.49 2.90 8.70
N ALA A 60 2.68 3.12 8.15
CA ALA A 60 2.89 4.04 7.06
C ALA A 60 2.14 3.56 5.80
N LEU A 61 2.14 2.26 5.53
CA LEU A 61 1.40 1.66 4.44
C LEU A 61 -0.12 1.80 4.61
N ALA A 62 -0.66 1.54 5.81
CA ALA A 62 -2.07 1.77 6.09
C ALA A 62 -2.47 3.23 5.80
N THR A 63 -1.65 4.18 6.25
CA THR A 63 -1.86 5.62 6.00
C THR A 63 -1.80 5.95 4.50
N LEU A 64 -0.83 5.38 3.78
CA LEU A 64 -0.67 5.58 2.34
C LEU A 64 -1.88 5.05 1.57
N ILE A 65 -2.38 3.85 1.90
CA ILE A 65 -3.56 3.26 1.25
C ILE A 65 -4.79 4.15 1.46
N VAL A 66 -5.00 4.67 2.68
CA VAL A 66 -6.10 5.62 2.95
C VAL A 66 -5.98 6.86 2.07
N SER A 67 -4.79 7.43 1.95
CA SER A 67 -4.55 8.62 1.12
C SER A 67 -4.81 8.34 -0.36
N LEU A 68 -4.35 7.20 -0.88
CA LEU A 68 -4.55 6.83 -2.28
C LEU A 68 -6.02 6.57 -2.60
N LYS A 69 -6.78 5.94 -1.70
CA LYS A 69 -8.24 5.71 -1.86
C LYS A 69 -9.04 7.01 -1.87
N LYS A 70 -8.56 8.05 -1.17
CA LYS A 70 -9.18 9.38 -1.14
C LYS A 70 -8.78 10.26 -2.33
N ALA A 71 -7.77 9.87 -3.10
CA ALA A 71 -7.31 10.64 -4.24
C ALA A 71 -8.38 10.64 -5.35
N PRO A 72 -8.47 11.71 -6.17
CA PRO A 72 -9.41 11.76 -7.29
C PRO A 72 -9.27 10.56 -8.23
N VAL A 73 -10.38 10.09 -8.79
CA VAL A 73 -10.37 8.98 -9.75
C VAL A 73 -9.48 9.35 -10.95
N GLY A 74 -8.54 8.46 -11.29
CA GLY A 74 -7.57 8.67 -12.38
C GLY A 74 -6.31 9.46 -11.99
N SER A 75 -6.21 9.99 -10.76
CA SER A 75 -5.00 10.67 -10.28
C SER A 75 -3.89 9.71 -9.83
N VAL A 76 -4.27 8.49 -9.46
CA VAL A 76 -3.34 7.42 -9.07
C VAL A 76 -3.16 6.49 -10.24
N GLU A 77 -1.91 6.31 -10.66
CA GLU A 77 -1.58 5.44 -11.77
C GLU A 77 -1.90 3.96 -11.48
N PRO A 78 -2.37 3.19 -12.48
CA PRO A 78 -2.63 1.76 -12.33
C PRO A 78 -1.47 0.97 -11.72
N HIS A 79 -0.22 1.28 -12.08
CA HIS A 79 0.95 0.59 -11.55
C HIS A 79 1.11 0.71 -10.02
N VAL A 80 0.72 1.85 -9.44
CA VAL A 80 0.77 2.07 -7.98
C VAL A 80 -0.21 1.12 -7.29
N TRP A 81 -1.40 0.93 -7.85
CA TRP A 81 -2.37 -0.05 -7.38
C TRP A 81 -1.86 -1.48 -7.53
N ASP A 82 -1.21 -1.81 -8.65
CA ASP A 82 -0.61 -3.14 -8.83
C ASP A 82 0.46 -3.44 -7.77
N LEU A 83 1.30 -2.46 -7.43
CA LEU A 83 2.29 -2.59 -6.37
C LEU A 83 1.63 -2.82 -5.00
N LEU A 84 0.55 -2.08 -4.70
CA LEU A 84 -0.23 -2.30 -3.48
C LEU A 84 -0.86 -3.70 -3.44
N ILE A 85 -1.43 -4.18 -4.54
CA ILE A 85 -2.04 -5.52 -4.59
C ILE A 85 -0.96 -6.59 -4.42
N ARG A 86 0.21 -6.45 -5.04
CA ARG A 86 1.35 -7.37 -4.88
C ARG A 86 1.90 -7.43 -3.46
N LEU A 87 1.74 -6.37 -2.68
CA LEU A 87 2.11 -6.31 -1.27
C LEU A 87 1.18 -7.14 -0.36
N TYR A 88 -0.03 -7.47 -0.82
CA TYR A 88 -1.01 -8.15 0.03
C TYR A 88 -0.54 -9.54 0.53
N PRO A 89 -0.06 -10.48 -0.32
CA PRO A 89 0.42 -11.77 0.15
C PRO A 89 1.50 -11.70 1.26
N PRO A 90 2.62 -10.96 1.10
CA PRO A 90 3.63 -10.89 2.16
C PRO A 90 3.13 -10.18 3.43
N ILE A 91 2.15 -9.27 3.32
CA ILE A 91 1.47 -8.71 4.50
C ILE A 91 0.65 -9.78 5.23
N VAL A 92 -0.06 -10.63 4.50
CA VAL A 92 -0.80 -11.75 5.11
C VAL A 92 0.16 -12.72 5.78
N ASP A 93 1.33 -12.99 5.21
CA ASP A 93 2.32 -13.87 5.82
C ASP A 93 2.82 -13.35 7.18
N CYS A 94 2.85 -12.03 7.39
CA CYS A 94 3.14 -11.44 8.71
C CYS A 94 2.15 -11.82 9.82
N THR A 95 0.97 -12.37 9.50
CA THR A 95 -0.02 -12.83 10.52
C THR A 95 0.48 -14.01 11.34
N THR A 96 1.51 -14.70 10.86
CA THR A 96 2.21 -15.76 11.60
C THR A 96 3.12 -15.23 12.72
N SER A 97 3.31 -13.90 12.76
CA SER A 97 4.09 -13.23 13.80
C SER A 97 3.50 -13.39 15.20
N ASN A 98 4.37 -13.69 16.16
CA ASN A 98 4.01 -13.69 17.59
C ASN A 98 4.15 -12.30 18.24
N SER A 99 4.54 -11.26 17.50
CA SER A 99 4.78 -9.93 18.04
C SER A 99 3.50 -9.10 18.10
N ILE A 100 3.04 -8.78 19.31
CA ILE A 100 1.84 -7.95 19.55
C ILE A 100 1.94 -6.59 18.84
N GLN A 101 3.13 -5.98 18.85
CA GLN A 101 3.36 -4.68 18.22
C GLN A 101 3.17 -4.74 16.69
N VAL A 102 3.66 -5.81 16.08
CA VAL A 102 3.51 -6.06 14.63
C VAL A 102 2.05 -6.36 14.32
N ASN A 103 1.43 -7.26 15.09
CA ASN A 103 0.04 -7.68 14.90
C ASN A 103 -0.97 -6.51 14.98
N ARG A 104 -0.74 -5.52 15.86
CA ARG A 104 -1.58 -4.31 15.91
C ARG A 104 -1.50 -3.52 14.60
N SER A 105 -0.29 -3.25 14.13
CA SER A 105 -0.04 -2.48 12.91
C SER A 105 -0.50 -3.25 11.65
N LEU A 106 -0.35 -4.57 11.69
CA LEU A 106 -0.80 -5.49 10.65
C LEU A 106 -2.32 -5.47 10.49
N ARG A 107 -3.06 -5.54 11.59
CA ARG A 107 -4.53 -5.46 11.55
C ARG A 107 -5.00 -4.16 10.90
N GLU A 108 -4.37 -3.03 11.23
CA GLU A 108 -4.71 -1.72 10.65
C GLU A 108 -4.55 -1.73 9.12
N VAL A 109 -3.44 -2.26 8.59
CA VAL A 109 -3.23 -2.32 7.13
C VAL A 109 -4.16 -3.32 6.45
N LEU A 110 -4.39 -4.51 7.04
CA LEU A 110 -5.30 -5.51 6.48
C LEU A 110 -6.73 -4.99 6.36
N HIS A 111 -7.19 -4.19 7.33
CA HIS A 111 -8.49 -3.51 7.20
C HIS A 111 -8.52 -2.53 6.03
N GLN A 112 -7.41 -1.89 5.65
CA GLN A 112 -7.39 -1.03 4.46
C GLN A 112 -7.53 -1.81 3.16
N TYR A 113 -7.02 -3.05 3.13
CA TYR A 113 -7.20 -3.97 2.00
C TYR A 113 -8.62 -4.54 1.91
N SER A 114 -9.42 -4.50 2.98
CA SER A 114 -10.79 -5.05 2.95
C SER A 114 -11.66 -4.39 1.87
N ASP A 115 -11.52 -3.08 1.66
CA ASP A 115 -12.23 -2.36 0.60
C ASP A 115 -11.82 -2.84 -0.80
N LEU A 116 -10.56 -3.28 -0.97
CA LEU A 116 -10.03 -3.82 -2.24
C LEU A 116 -10.50 -5.26 -2.50
N LEU A 117 -10.94 -5.98 -1.46
CA LEU A 117 -11.38 -7.37 -1.52
C LEU A 117 -12.91 -7.52 -1.59
N SER A 118 -13.63 -6.43 -1.88
CA SER A 118 -15.09 -6.40 -1.92
C SER A 118 -15.66 -7.40 -2.93
N ALA A 119 -16.75 -8.09 -2.55
CA ALA A 119 -17.47 -8.99 -3.45
C ALA A 119 -17.89 -8.24 -4.73
N PRO A 120 -17.92 -8.92 -5.91
CA PRO A 120 -18.38 -8.32 -7.15
C PRO A 120 -19.76 -7.70 -6.92
N GLN A 121 -19.86 -6.39 -7.03
CA GLN A 121 -21.13 -5.70 -6.87
C GLN A 121 -22.00 -6.07 -8.07
N THR A 122 -22.94 -7.00 -7.88
CA THR A 122 -23.96 -7.29 -8.88
C THR A 122 -24.63 -5.98 -9.23
N THR A 123 -24.60 -5.60 -10.50
CA THR A 123 -25.07 -4.34 -11.08
C THR A 123 -26.56 -4.03 -10.83
N SER A 124 -27.28 -4.86 -10.07
CA SER A 124 -28.70 -4.69 -9.71
C SER A 124 -28.99 -3.67 -8.59
N GLN A 125 -28.02 -3.26 -7.77
CA GLN A 125 -28.33 -2.40 -6.61
C GLN A 125 -28.40 -0.89 -6.89
N LYS A 126 -28.03 -0.43 -8.10
CA LYS A 126 -28.15 1.00 -8.48
C LYS A 126 -29.50 1.36 -9.13
N ALA A 127 -30.36 0.37 -9.43
CA ALA A 127 -31.62 0.59 -10.14
C ALA A 127 -32.84 0.84 -9.23
N LEU A 128 -32.73 0.64 -7.91
CA LEU A 128 -33.87 0.76 -6.98
C LEU A 128 -33.91 2.05 -6.14
N ASN A 129 -32.92 2.94 -6.28
CA ASN A 129 -32.84 4.15 -5.43
C ASN A 129 -33.29 5.44 -6.13
N ASN A 130 -33.84 5.36 -7.35
CA ASN A 130 -34.38 6.50 -8.10
C ASN A 130 -35.90 6.39 -8.32
N GLY A 131 -36.67 6.10 -7.27
CA GLY A 131 -38.11 5.99 -7.39
C GLY A 131 -38.86 6.07 -6.07
N CYS A 132 -38.98 7.28 -5.53
CA CYS A 132 -40.20 7.91 -5.00
C CYS A 132 -39.86 9.28 -4.39
#